data_AF-A0A5C6F8Q0-F1
#
_entry.id   AF-A0A5C6F8Q0-F1
#
_cell.length_a   1.000
_cell.length_b   1.000
_cell.length_c   1.000
_cell.angle_alpha   90.00
_cell.angle_beta   90.00
_cell.angle_gamma   90.00
#
_symmetry.space_group_name_H-M   'P 1'
#
loop_
_entity.id
_entity.type
_entity.pdbx_description
1 polymer ?
#
loop_
_entity_poly.entity_id
_entity_poly.type
_entity_poly.pdbx_seq_one_letter_code
_entity_poly.pdbx_strand_id
1 'polypeptide(L)'
;MFTRLLRKEGWKVNFKRIYRLWKREGLKVPVKKAKKRQIGNPDGGITRSKAEHPNHVWSIDFIFDRTENGRPLKALSVIDEFTRES
;
A
#
# COMPACT_ATOMS: atom_id res chain seq x y z
N MET A 1 4.13 25.50 -2.28
CA MET A 1 3.00 26.45 -2.23
C MET A 1 3.36 27.69 -3.05
N PHE A 2 2.57 28.01 -4.08
CA PHE A 2 2.87 29.07 -5.05
C PHE A 2 3.00 30.48 -4.45
N THR A 3 2.26 30.75 -3.38
CA THR A 3 2.39 31.98 -2.58
C THR A 3 3.79 32.17 -1.98
N ARG A 4 4.51 31.08 -1.70
CA ARG A 4 5.90 31.12 -1.22
C ARG A 4 6.88 31.52 -2.33
N LEU A 5 6.60 31.12 -3.57
CA LEU A 5 7.42 31.50 -4.74
C LEU A 5 7.24 33.00 -5.03
N LEU A 6 6.00 33.47 -5.07
CA LEU A 6 5.69 34.90 -5.29
C LEU A 6 6.31 35.81 -4.22
N ARG A 7 6.33 35.36 -2.95
CA ARG A 7 6.98 36.12 -1.87
C ARG A 7 8.51 36.13 -1.99
N LYS A 8 9.12 35.06 -2.49
CA LYS A 8 10.57 35.03 -2.78
C LYS A 8 10.93 36.00 -3.91
N GLU A 9 10.04 36.18 -4.87
CA GLU A 9 10.17 37.18 -5.93
C GLU A 9 9.83 38.62 -5.47
N GLY A 10 9.63 38.85 -4.17
CA GLY A 10 9.40 40.18 -3.60
C GLY A 10 7.93 40.63 -3.60
N TRP A 11 6.99 39.82 -4.07
CA TRP A 11 5.58 40.21 -4.12
C TRP A 11 4.91 40.10 -2.74
N LYS A 12 4.30 41.19 -2.28
CA LYS A 12 3.44 41.21 -1.07
C LYS A 12 2.06 40.63 -1.38
N VAL A 13 1.97 39.30 -1.42
CA VAL A 13 0.71 38.59 -1.73
C VAL A 13 -0.01 38.05 -0.50
N ASN A 14 -1.33 38.22 -0.49
CA ASN A 14 -2.24 37.61 0.49
C ASN A 14 -2.52 36.15 0.09
N PHE A 15 -2.25 35.23 1.01
CA PHE A 15 -2.47 33.80 0.83
C PHE A 15 -3.91 33.45 0.44
N LYS A 16 -4.91 34.07 1.08
CA LYS A 16 -6.33 33.81 0.84
C LYS A 16 -6.74 34.19 -0.59
N ARG A 17 -6.21 35.29 -1.14
CA ARG A 17 -6.50 35.76 -2.50
C ARG A 17 -5.97 34.77 -3.54
N ILE A 18 -4.71 34.36 -3.39
CA ILE A 18 -4.07 33.41 -4.30
C ILE A 18 -4.75 32.04 -4.22
N TYR A 19 -5.08 31.56 -3.02
CA TYR A 19 -5.78 30.30 -2.86
C TYR A 19 -7.17 30.30 -3.53
N ARG A 20 -7.91 31.42 -3.44
CA ARG A 20 -9.21 31.57 -4.11
C ARG A 20 -9.07 31.58 -5.64
N LEU A 21 -8.06 32.28 -6.16
CA LEU A 21 -7.75 32.29 -7.59
C LEU A 21 -7.37 30.87 -8.06
N TRP A 22 -6.47 30.21 -7.35
CA TRP A 22 -6.06 28.82 -7.59
C TRP A 22 -7.23 27.83 -7.65
N LYS A 23 -8.21 27.99 -6.74
CA LYS A 23 -9.43 27.17 -6.73
C LYS A 23 -10.36 27.50 -7.90
N ARG A 24 -10.47 28.77 -8.30
CA ARG A 24 -11.28 29.22 -9.44
C ARG A 24 -10.72 28.72 -10.77
N GLU A 25 -9.40 28.78 -10.93
CA GLU A 25 -8.68 28.30 -12.12
C GLU A 25 -8.56 26.76 -12.17
N GLY A 26 -9.14 26.03 -11.22
CA GLY A 26 -9.13 24.56 -11.23
C GLY A 26 -7.75 23.92 -11.01
N LEU A 27 -6.74 24.69 -10.62
CA LEU A 27 -5.33 24.25 -10.52
C LEU A 27 -5.05 23.28 -9.35
N LYS A 28 -6.07 22.64 -8.78
CA LYS A 28 -5.90 21.68 -7.70
C LYS A 28 -5.00 20.55 -8.16
N VAL A 29 -3.93 20.30 -7.42
CA VAL A 29 -3.08 19.13 -7.61
C VAL A 29 -3.98 17.89 -7.45
N PRO A 30 -4.03 16.99 -8.44
CA PRO A 30 -4.78 15.75 -8.32
C PRO A 30 -4.32 14.99 -7.06
N VAL A 31 -5.28 14.59 -6.22
CA VAL A 31 -4.95 13.72 -5.09
C VAL A 31 -4.47 12.40 -5.68
N LYS A 32 -3.23 12.00 -5.35
CA LYS A 32 -2.72 10.68 -5.71
C LYS A 32 -3.67 9.64 -5.12
N LYS A 33 -4.43 8.95 -5.97
CA LYS A 33 -5.24 7.81 -5.54
C LYS A 33 -4.28 6.76 -4.99
N ALA A 34 -4.53 6.31 -3.76
CA ALA A 34 -3.80 5.16 -3.23
C ALA A 34 -4.02 3.98 -4.18
N LYS A 35 -2.93 3.32 -4.59
CA LYS A 35 -3.06 2.07 -5.36
C LYS A 35 -3.80 1.06 -4.49
N LYS A 36 -5.00 0.67 -4.88
CA LYS A 36 -5.68 -0.48 -4.28
C LYS A 36 -4.86 -1.72 -4.64
N ARG A 37 -4.46 -2.52 -3.65
CA ARG A 37 -3.94 -3.88 -3.90
C ARG A 37 -5.02 -4.65 -4.66
N GLN A 38 -4.77 -5.02 -5.91
CA GLN A 38 -5.63 -5.96 -6.63
C GLN A 38 -5.49 -7.33 -5.94
N ILE A 39 -6.61 -7.88 -5.44
CA ILE A 39 -6.66 -9.25 -4.95
C ILE A 39 -7.12 -10.10 -6.12
N GLY A 40 -6.17 -10.73 -6.81
CA GLY A 40 -6.46 -11.59 -7.98
C GLY A 40 -7.06 -10.81 -9.15
N ASN A 41 -7.00 -11.38 -10.35
CA ASN A 41 -7.20 -10.61 -11.59
C ASN A 41 -8.31 -11.29 -12.42
N PRO A 42 -8.93 -10.63 -13.42
CA PRO A 42 -9.81 -11.33 -14.35
C PRO A 42 -9.06 -12.42 -15.13
N ASP A 43 -7.80 -12.17 -15.55
CA ASP A 43 -6.98 -13.15 -16.31
C ASP A 43 -5.47 -13.20 -15.98
N GLY A 44 -4.97 -12.36 -15.07
CA GLY A 44 -3.57 -12.38 -14.60
C GLY A 44 -3.45 -12.53 -13.09
N GLY A 45 -4.28 -13.38 -12.49
CA GLY A 45 -4.12 -13.77 -11.08
C GLY A 45 -2.99 -14.77 -10.97
N ILE A 46 -2.39 -14.90 -9.78
CA ILE A 46 -1.64 -16.11 -9.47
C ILE A 46 -2.68 -17.23 -9.49
N THR A 47 -2.71 -18.03 -10.55
CA THR A 47 -3.48 -19.28 -10.57
C THR A 47 -2.95 -20.11 -9.43
N ARG A 48 -3.73 -20.24 -8.36
CA ARG A 48 -3.39 -21.15 -7.28
C ARG A 48 -3.48 -22.55 -7.87
N SER A 49 -2.34 -23.12 -8.25
CA SER A 49 -2.26 -24.52 -8.64
C SER A 49 -2.76 -25.34 -7.46
N LYS A 50 -3.81 -26.14 -7.68
CA LYS A 50 -4.30 -27.06 -6.65
C LYS A 50 -3.24 -28.14 -6.47
N ALA A 51 -2.88 -28.46 -5.22
CA ALA A 51 -1.98 -29.58 -4.96
C ALA A 51 -2.63 -30.90 -5.41
N GLU A 52 -1.93 -31.65 -6.26
CA GLU A 52 -2.41 -32.92 -6.83
C GLU A 52 -1.79 -34.16 -6.15
N HIS A 53 -0.65 -34.00 -5.48
CA HIS A 53 0.06 -35.06 -4.76
C HIS A 53 0.87 -34.47 -3.60
N PRO A 54 1.35 -35.29 -2.64
CA PRO A 54 2.20 -34.81 -1.55
C PRO A 54 3.45 -34.08 -2.08
N ASN A 55 3.92 -33.07 -1.35
CA ASN A 55 5.07 -32.23 -1.67
C ASN A 55 4.94 -31.42 -2.97
N HIS A 56 3.74 -31.29 -3.55
CA HIS A 56 3.52 -30.56 -4.80
C HIS A 56 3.47 -29.04 -4.58
N VAL A 57 2.69 -28.58 -3.60
CA VAL A 57 2.48 -27.15 -3.35
C VAL A 57 2.63 -26.89 -1.86
N TRP A 58 3.45 -25.90 -1.54
CA TRP A 58 3.81 -25.54 -0.17
C TRP A 58 3.29 -24.14 0.11
N SER A 59 2.49 -24.02 1.16
CA SER A 59 2.02 -22.75 1.70
C SER A 59 2.97 -22.29 2.79
N ILE A 60 3.54 -21.09 2.63
CA ILE A 60 4.49 -20.50 3.58
C ILE A 60 3.94 -19.18 4.08
N ASP A 61 3.83 -19.01 5.39
CA ASP A 61 3.39 -17.76 6.02
C ASP A 61 4.26 -17.36 7.21
N PHE A 62 4.30 -16.06 7.50
CA PHE A 62 4.99 -15.52 8.67
C PHE A 62 3.98 -14.97 9.67
N ILE A 63 3.95 -15.59 10.84
CA ILE A 63 3.14 -15.14 11.96
C ILE A 63 4.01 -14.23 12.82
N PHE A 64 3.53 -13.01 13.04
CA PHE A 64 4.19 -12.04 13.91
C PHE A 64 3.37 -11.88 15.18
N ASP A 65 4.03 -12.01 16.32
CA ASP A 65 3.42 -11.82 17.64
C ASP A 65 4.40 -11.10 18.58
N ARG A 66 3.99 -10.87 19.83
CA ARG A 66 4.83 -10.32 20.88
C ARG A 66 4.65 -11.09 22.18
N THR A 67 5.77 -11.36 22.84
CA THR A 67 5.74 -11.89 24.22
C THR A 67 5.16 -10.85 25.17
N GLU A 68 4.71 -11.25 26.36
CA GLU A 68 4.26 -10.35 27.43
C GLU A 68 5.26 -9.22 27.73
N ASN A 69 6.57 -9.52 27.63
CA ASN A 69 7.66 -8.56 27.80
C ASN A 69 7.92 -7.66 26.57
N GLY A 70 7.04 -7.66 25.56
CA GLY A 70 7.12 -6.82 24.37
C GLY A 70 8.14 -7.24 23.31
N ARG A 71 8.88 -8.34 23.51
CA ARG A 71 9.83 -8.85 22.51
C ARG A 71 9.10 -9.37 21.27
N PRO A 72 9.56 -9.04 20.05
CA PRO A 72 8.94 -9.53 18.83
C PRO A 72 9.16 -11.04 18.68
N LEU A 73 8.09 -11.77 18.46
CA LEU A 73 8.09 -13.17 18.06
C LEU A 73 7.77 -13.24 16.57
N LYS A 74 8.53 -14.04 15.83
CA LYS A 74 8.28 -14.32 14.42
C LYS A 74 8.35 -15.82 14.21
N ALA A 75 7.22 -16.41 13.83
CA ALA A 75 7.13 -17.82 13.50
C ALA A 75 6.96 -17.98 11.98
N LEU A 76 7.62 -18.97 11.41
CA LEU A 76 7.45 -19.39 10.04
C LEU A 76 6.55 -20.63 10.04
N SER A 77 5.38 -20.52 9.40
CA SER A 77 4.48 -21.64 9.16
C SER A 77 4.74 -22.17 7.76
N VAL A 78 4.98 -23.48 7.65
CA VAL A 78 5.17 -24.19 6.38
C VAL A 78 4.18 -25.33 6.37
N ILE A 79 3.32 -25.40 5.35
CA ILE A 79 2.26 -26.39 5.25
C ILE A 79 2.27 -26.98 3.85
N ASP A 80 2.30 -28.31 3.74
CA ASP A 80 2.04 -28.98 2.47
C ASP A 80 0.53 -28.90 2.15
N GLU A 81 0.16 -28.33 1.01
CA GLU A 81 -1.25 -28.11 0.68
C GLU A 81 -2.04 -29.38 0.38
N PHE A 82 -1.37 -30.50 0.05
CA PHE A 82 -2.01 -31.76 -0.26
C PHE A 82 -2.30 -32.58 1.00
N THR A 83 -1.30 -32.79 1.86
CA THR A 83 -1.45 -33.56 3.10
C THR A 83 -1.96 -32.71 4.26
N ARG A 84 -1.83 -31.37 4.17
CA ARG A 84 -2.03 -30.41 5.28
C ARG A 84 -1.15 -30.72 6.49
N GLU A 85 -0.05 -31.42 6.28
CA GLU A 85 0.95 -31.64 7.30
C GLU A 85 1.84 -30.39 7.41
N SER A 86 2.19 -30.03 8.65
CA SER A 86 2.95 -28.84 9.05
C SER A 86 4.15 -29.23 9.90
#